data_AF-A0A0D0BYN1-F1
#
_entry.id   AF-A0A0D0BYN1-F1
#
_cell.length_a   1.000
_cell.length_b   1.000
_cell.length_c   1.000
_cell.angle_alpha   90.00
_cell.angle_beta   90.00
_cell.angle_gamma   90.00
#
_symmetry.space_group_name_H-M   'P 1'
#
loop_
_entity.id
_entity.type
_entity.pdbx_description
1 polymer ?
#
loop_
_entity_poly.entity_id
_entity_poly.type
_entity_poly.pdbx_seq_one_letter_code
_entity_poly.pdbx_strand_id
1 'polypeptide(L)' 'KILEQLHKVLAILMDATTFFLCATPNLVTAIPAMDHIDQQFHEFSCDRKYLAPVCAAGSLTKKTLNHYYSLTDRSKVY' A
#
# COMPACT_ATOMS: atom_id res chain seq x y z
N LYS A 1 7.76 -4.08 20.49
CA LYS A 1 8.51 -3.97 19.21
C LYS A 1 7.83 -4.66 18.03
N ILE A 2 7.73 -6.00 17.94
CA ILE A 2 7.08 -6.66 16.77
C ILE A 2 5.61 -6.24 16.64
N LEU A 3 4.87 -6.28 17.76
CA LEU A 3 3.45 -5.96 17.80
C LEU A 3 3.17 -4.51 17.35
N GLU A 4 4.03 -3.56 17.70
CA GLU A 4 3.90 -2.16 17.28
C GLU A 4 4.14 -1.99 15.78
N GLN A 5 5.13 -2.68 15.23
CA GLN A 5 5.39 -2.64 13.78
C GLN A 5 4.25 -3.29 13.00
N LEU A 6 3.75 -4.43 13.48
CA LEU A 6 2.60 -5.10 12.88
C LEU A 6 1.34 -4.26 12.97
N HIS A 7 1.09 -3.62 14.11
CA HIS A 7 -0.07 -2.76 14.32
C HIS A 7 -0.07 -1.57 13.36
N LYS A 8 1.09 -0.93 13.12
CA LYS A 8 1.23 0.14 12.12
C LYS A 8 0.88 -0.33 10.71
N VAL A 9 1.39 -1.50 10.31
CA VAL A 9 1.10 -2.08 8.99
C VAL A 9 -0.39 -2.39 8.83
N LEU A 10 -1.00 -2.99 9.86
CA LEU A 10 -2.42 -3.33 9.86
C LEU A 10 -3.31 -2.08 9.82
N ALA A 11 -2.94 -1.00 10.53
CA ALA A 11 -3.68 0.24 10.51
C ALA A 11 -3.73 0.84 9.09
N ILE A 12 -2.60 0.89 8.39
CA ILE A 12 -2.53 1.43 7.01
C ILE A 12 -3.36 0.57 6.06
N LEU A 13 -3.31 -0.76 6.19
CA LEU A 13 -4.14 -1.66 5.37
C LEU A 13 -5.63 -1.50 5.68
N MET A 14 -5.99 -1.29 6.93
CA MET A 14 -7.38 -1.06 7.35
C MET A 14 -7.91 0.25 6.78
N ASP A 15 -7.13 1.32 6.83
CA ASP A 15 -7.49 2.62 6.26
C ASP A 15 -7.66 2.53 4.74
N ALA A 16 -6.71 1.88 4.05
CA ALA A 16 -6.80 1.62 2.62
C ALA A 16 -8.05 0.81 2.27
N THR A 17 -8.29 -0.29 3.00
CA THR A 17 -9.46 -1.16 2.77
C THR A 17 -10.76 -0.40 2.97
N THR A 18 -10.85 0.41 4.02
CA THR A 18 -12.01 1.27 4.28
C THR A 18 -12.21 2.28 3.16
N PHE A 19 -11.14 2.91 2.69
CA PHE A 19 -11.19 3.85 1.57
C PHE A 19 -11.72 3.19 0.30
N PHE A 20 -11.17 2.05 -0.12
CA PHE A 20 -11.58 1.37 -1.35
C PHE A 20 -12.95 0.70 -1.26
N LEU A 21 -13.44 0.35 -0.07
CA LEU A 21 -14.77 -0.22 0.14
C LEU A 21 -15.87 0.83 0.28
N CYS A 22 -15.56 1.98 0.89
CA CYS A 22 -16.56 2.98 1.29
C CYS A 22 -16.66 4.15 0.31
N ALA A 23 -15.52 4.59 -0.25
CA ALA A 23 -15.54 5.54 -1.36
C ALA A 23 -15.84 4.75 -2.65
N THR A 24 -16.57 5.34 -3.58
CA THR A 24 -16.53 4.90 -4.98
C THR A 24 -15.26 5.52 -5.57
N PRO A 25 -14.09 4.87 -5.48
CA PRO A 25 -12.82 5.53 -5.70
C PRO A 25 -12.70 5.69 -7.22
N ASN A 26 -12.80 6.92 -7.70
CA ASN A 26 -12.48 7.21 -9.09
C ASN A 26 -10.95 7.19 -9.25
N LEU A 27 -10.48 7.04 -10.49
CA LEU A 27 -9.05 6.90 -10.79
C LEU A 27 -8.20 8.06 -10.22
N VAL A 28 -8.75 9.27 -10.24
CA VAL A 28 -8.11 10.49 -9.72
C VAL A 28 -7.89 10.43 -8.21
N THR A 29 -8.77 9.74 -7.47
CA THR A 29 -8.66 9.54 -6.01
C THR A 29 -7.93 8.25 -5.62
N ALA A 30 -7.96 7.23 -6.49
CA ALA A 30 -7.29 5.95 -6.26
C ALA A 30 -5.78 6.05 -6.43
N ILE A 31 -5.29 6.80 -7.43
CA ILE A 31 -3.85 6.95 -7.69
C ILE A 31 -3.11 7.57 -6.49
N PRO A 32 -3.56 8.72 -5.92
CA PRO A 32 -2.90 9.30 -4.75
C PRO A 32 -2.97 8.39 -3.51
N ALA A 33 -4.05 7.64 -3.34
CA ALA A 33 -4.17 6.69 -2.24
C ALA A 33 -3.18 5.53 -2.39
N MET A 34 -3.01 5.01 -3.61
CA MET A 34 -2.01 3.99 -3.91
C MET A 34 -0.58 4.50 -3.73
N ASP A 35 -0.28 5.73 -4.18
CA ASP A 35 1.04 6.36 -3.99
C ASP A 35 1.36 6.52 -2.50
N HIS A 36 0.37 6.92 -1.70
CA HIS A 36 0.54 7.06 -0.25
C HIS A 36 0.86 5.72 0.43
N ILE A 37 0.16 4.64 0.02
CA ILE A 37 0.44 3.29 0.52
C ILE A 37 1.84 2.85 0.09
N ASP A 38 2.24 3.03 -1.17
CA ASP A 38 3.58 2.62 -1.63
C ASP A 38 4.69 3.32 -0.83
N GLN A 39 4.54 4.62 -0.59
CA GLN A 39 5.52 5.39 0.19
C GLN A 39 5.68 4.86 1.62
N GLN A 40 4.57 4.60 2.32
CA GLN A 40 4.58 4.05 3.68
C GLN A 40 5.23 2.66 3.72
N PHE A 41 4.91 1.80 2.76
CA PHE A 41 5.44 0.44 2.70
C PHE A 41 6.88 0.36 2.20
N HIS A 42 7.32 1.32 1.39
CA HIS A 42 8.72 1.47 1.00
C HIS A 42 9.60 1.75 2.22
N GLU A 43 9.14 2.60 3.14
CA GLU A 43 9.83 2.86 4.41
C GLU A 43 9.97 1.59 5.25
N PHE A 44 8.92 0.76 5.32
CA PHE A 44 8.96 -0.55 6.00
C PHE A 44 9.91 -1.56 5.36
N SER A 45 10.09 -1.51 4.04
CA SER A 45 10.94 -2.45 3.31
C SER A 45 12.41 -2.06 3.29
N CYS A 46 12.73 -0.76 3.39
CA CYS A 46 14.12 -0.26 3.28
C CYS A 46 14.80 -0.03 4.63
N ASP A 47 14.04 0.22 5.70
CA ASP A 47 14.65 0.44 7.02
C ASP A 47 14.94 -0.92 7.73
N ARG A 48 16.22 -1.16 8.03
CA ARG A 48 16.70 -2.35 8.77
C ARG A 48 16.15 -2.45 10.19
N LYS A 49 15.47 -1.41 10.69
CA LYS A 49 14.76 -1.42 11.97
C LYS A 49 13.52 -2.31 11.95
N TYR A 50 12.98 -2.64 10.77
CA TYR A 50 11.81 -3.51 10.63
C TYR A 50 12.19 -4.99 10.55
N LEU A 51 11.33 -5.82 11.12
CA LEU A 51 11.55 -7.26 11.17
C LEU A 51 11.20 -7.93 9.84
N ALA A 52 11.82 -9.08 9.56
CA ALA A 52 11.60 -9.87 8.36
C ALA A 52 10.12 -10.03 7.93
N PRO A 53 9.15 -10.33 8.81
CA PRO A 53 7.74 -10.42 8.41
C PRO A 53 7.14 -9.08 7.95
N VAL A 54 7.59 -7.96 8.50
CA VAL A 54 7.15 -6.61 8.12
C VAL A 54 7.71 -6.24 6.74
N CYS A 55 8.99 -6.56 6.50
CA CYS A 55 9.61 -6.38 5.19
C CYS A 55 8.97 -7.28 4.11
N ALA A 56 8.59 -8.51 4.47
CA ALA A 56 7.86 -9.41 3.59
C ALA A 56 6.47 -8.87 3.23
N ALA A 57 5.74 -8.34 4.22
CA ALA A 57 4.47 -7.67 3.99
C ALA A 57 4.63 -6.46 3.05
N GLY A 58 5.63 -5.60 3.26
CA GLY A 58 5.90 -4.48 2.36
C GLY A 58 6.29 -4.90 0.94
N SER A 59 7.07 -5.97 0.81
CA SER A 59 7.41 -6.54 -0.51
C SER A 59 6.17 -7.06 -1.24
N LEU A 60 5.23 -7.68 -0.51
CA LEU A 60 3.96 -8.14 -1.07
C LEU A 60 3.07 -6.97 -1.49
N THR A 61 2.92 -5.96 -0.63
CA THR A 61 2.15 -4.74 -0.94
C THR A 61 2.69 -4.07 -2.20
N LYS A 62 4.01 -3.92 -2.32
CA LYS A 62 4.64 -3.33 -3.51
C LYS A 62 4.34 -4.11 -4.80
N LYS A 63 4.37 -5.45 -4.75
CA LYS A 63 4.00 -6.28 -5.91
C LYS A 63 2.55 -6.07 -6.31
N THR A 64 1.65 -6.01 -5.34
CA THR A 64 0.21 -5.76 -5.58
C THR A 64 -0.02 -4.38 -6.17
N LEU A 65 0.61 -3.33 -5.62
CA LEU A 65 0.50 -1.97 -6.14
C LEU A 65 1.05 -1.87 -7.56
N ASN A 66 2.22 -2.43 -7.84
CA ASN A 66 2.78 -2.48 -9.20
C ASN A 66 1.84 -3.14 -10.21
N HIS A 67 1.12 -4.19 -9.80
CA HIS A 67 0.11 -4.80 -10.65
C HIS A 67 -1.03 -3.81 -10.95
N TYR A 68 -1.55 -3.12 -9.94
CA TYR A 68 -2.59 -2.10 -10.15
C TYR A 68 -2.10 -0.91 -10.99
N TYR A 69 -0.88 -0.40 -10.78
CA TYR A 69 -0.31 0.62 -11.67
C TYR A 69 -0.24 0.14 -13.12
N SER A 70 0.13 -1.12 -13.35
CA SER A 70 0.14 -1.69 -14.71
C SER A 70 -1.26 -1.76 -15.34
N LEU A 71 -2.31 -1.94 -14.54
CA LEU A 71 -3.69 -1.92 -15.01
C LEU A 71 -4.16 -0.48 -15.28
N THR A 72 -3.79 0.46 -14.41
CA THR A 72 -4.08 1.89 -14.56
C THR A 72 -3.40 2.51 -15.79
N ASP A 73 -2.14 2.15 -16.07
CA ASP A 73 -1.39 2.60 -17.25
C ASP A 73 -1.97 2.02 -18.56
N ARG A 74 -2.46 0.78 -18.52
CA ARG A 74 -3.12 0.12 -19.67
C ARG A 74 -4.55 0.60 -19.90
N SER A 75 -5.20 1.10 -18.86
CA SER A 75 -6.48 1.79 -18.92
C SER A 75 -6.24 3.16 -19.57
N LYS A 76 -6.26 3.23 -20.91
CA LYS A 76 -6.22 4.46 -21.72
C LYS A 76 -7.41 5.38 -21.42
N VAL A 77 -7.47 5.95 -20.23
CA VAL A 77 -8.49 6.90 -19.79
C VAL A 77 -7.74 8.14 -19.31
N TYR A 78 -7.18 8.86 -20.28
CA TYR A 78 -6.81 10.27 -20.20
C TYR A 78 -7.48 10.98 -21.36
#